data_AF-A0A9C8M1V6-F1
#
_entry.id   AF-A0A9C8M1V6-F1
#
_cell.length_a   1.000
_cell.length_b   1.000
_cell.length_c   1.000
_cell.angle_alpha   90.00
_cell.angle_beta   90.00
_cell.angle_gamma   90.00
#
_symmetry.space_group_name_H-M   'P 1'
#
loop_
_entity.id
_entity.type
_entity.pdbx_description
1 polymer ?
#
loop_
_entity_poly.entity_id
_entity_poly.type
_entity_poly.pdbx_seq_one_letter_code
_entity_poly.pdbx_strand_id
1 'polypeptide(L)'
;KIVDVPFVREDELTEFDILYTRAQIEELVPVCEELTGKKFDIDRLKEILNLSKEAIGLWNKLLSMGKKRPSPFDCYFDASHYMAPMTVFRGTRECVDFYSQAVDEMEKRAEQRFSPAGRERFRLFFEGAPPWPNISEFREMFMEWGGVGVAATYPRVVSAIKPEELDTDDPFELLTLLASSSYLNWNLSKRKRYIENTAKEYKVDGIVFHSVRSCRPFSIGQVDIRNYIAREVGIPTLFVDSDVADPRYFSSAQIKNRIETFLEVLDRRKHNGSSGA
;
A
#
# COMPACT_ATOMS: atom_id res chain seq x y z
N LYS A 1 -22.92 11.28 -13.99
CA LYS A 1 -22.42 10.00 -14.53
C LYS A 1 -21.47 9.37 -13.51
N ILE A 2 -21.36 8.05 -13.49
CA ILE A 2 -20.46 7.28 -12.61
C ILE A 2 -19.46 6.57 -13.52
N VAL A 3 -18.20 6.44 -13.09
CA VAL A 3 -17.22 5.57 -13.75
C VAL A 3 -17.21 4.24 -13.01
N ASP A 4 -17.70 3.20 -13.67
CA ASP A 4 -17.61 1.82 -13.20
C ASP A 4 -16.31 1.19 -13.68
N VAL A 5 -15.46 0.78 -12.74
CA VAL A 5 -14.15 0.18 -13.03
C VAL A 5 -14.25 -1.32 -12.79
N PRO A 6 -14.14 -2.16 -13.84
CA PRO A 6 -14.23 -3.60 -13.67
C PRO A 6 -13.17 -4.15 -12.72
N PHE A 7 -13.58 -5.15 -11.94
CA PHE A 7 -12.67 -5.90 -11.07
C PHE A 7 -11.67 -6.71 -11.91
N VAL A 8 -10.40 -6.72 -11.51
CA VAL A 8 -9.35 -7.52 -12.18
C VAL A 8 -9.54 -8.99 -11.79
N ARG A 9 -10.25 -9.72 -12.66
CA ARG A 9 -10.64 -11.13 -12.44
C ARG A 9 -9.50 -12.11 -12.61
N GLU A 10 -8.54 -11.79 -13.47
CA GLU A 10 -7.34 -12.59 -13.75
C GLU A 10 -6.08 -11.83 -13.30
N ASP A 11 -4.97 -11.93 -14.04
CA ASP A 11 -3.73 -11.24 -13.70
C ASP A 11 -3.68 -9.82 -14.24
N GLU A 12 -4.37 -9.53 -15.33
CA GLU A 12 -4.41 -8.25 -16.03
C GLU A 12 -5.85 -7.87 -16.41
N LEU A 13 -6.06 -6.59 -16.74
CA LEU A 13 -7.33 -6.15 -17.32
C LEU A 13 -7.48 -6.76 -18.71
N THR A 14 -8.70 -7.14 -19.07
CA THR A 14 -8.97 -7.50 -20.47
C THR A 14 -9.04 -6.24 -21.33
N GLU A 15 -8.81 -6.38 -22.64
CA GLU A 15 -9.03 -5.30 -23.60
C GLU A 15 -10.45 -4.73 -23.49
N PHE A 16 -11.44 -5.59 -23.24
CA PHE A 16 -12.81 -5.16 -22.97
C PHE A 16 -12.93 -4.26 -21.73
N ASP A 17 -12.32 -4.64 -20.60
CA ASP A 17 -12.37 -3.85 -19.37
C ASP A 17 -11.74 -2.45 -19.57
N ILE A 18 -10.66 -2.38 -20.36
CA ILE A 18 -9.98 -1.13 -20.73
C ILE A 18 -10.90 -0.27 -21.60
N LEU A 19 -11.41 -0.81 -22.71
CA LEU A 19 -12.28 -0.06 -23.63
C LEU A 19 -13.58 0.40 -22.94
N TYR A 20 -14.15 -0.44 -22.07
CA TYR A 20 -15.35 -0.11 -21.28
C TYR A 20 -15.12 1.06 -20.31
N THR A 21 -14.02 1.04 -19.57
CA THR A 21 -13.68 2.10 -18.62
C THR A 21 -13.31 3.38 -19.36
N ARG A 22 -12.55 3.26 -20.46
CA ARG A 22 -12.17 4.38 -21.32
C ARG A 22 -13.38 5.13 -21.87
N ALA A 23 -14.35 4.41 -22.43
CA ALA A 23 -15.56 5.01 -22.97
C ALA A 23 -16.31 5.83 -21.90
N GLN A 24 -16.41 5.33 -20.67
CA GLN A 24 -17.03 6.06 -19.56
C GLN A 24 -16.25 7.34 -19.19
N ILE A 25 -14.92 7.30 -19.23
CA ILE A 25 -14.06 8.47 -18.94
C ILE A 25 -14.21 9.51 -20.04
N GLU A 26 -14.20 9.12 -21.32
CA GLU A 26 -14.44 10.02 -22.45
C GLU A 26 -15.83 10.67 -22.35
N GLU A 27 -16.84 9.89 -21.94
CA GLU A 27 -18.20 10.38 -21.70
C GLU A 27 -18.33 11.39 -20.54
N LEU A 28 -17.34 11.47 -19.64
CA LEU A 28 -17.31 12.50 -18.59
C LEU A 28 -16.88 13.86 -19.11
N VAL A 29 -16.14 13.93 -20.22
CA VAL A 29 -15.65 15.19 -20.78
C VAL A 29 -16.78 16.20 -20.98
N PRO A 30 -17.85 15.92 -21.73
CA PRO A 30 -18.94 16.88 -21.92
C PRO A 30 -19.67 17.22 -20.62
N VAL A 31 -19.78 16.28 -19.68
CA VAL A 31 -20.39 16.51 -18.36
C VAL A 31 -19.56 17.52 -17.55
N CYS A 32 -18.24 17.38 -17.55
CA CYS A 32 -17.33 18.31 -16.90
C CYS A 32 -17.35 19.68 -17.58
N GLU A 33 -17.41 19.74 -18.92
CA GLU A 33 -17.54 21.01 -19.63
C GLU A 33 -18.83 21.75 -19.23
N GLU A 34 -19.96 21.04 -19.17
CA GLU A 34 -21.26 21.60 -18.77
C GLU A 34 -21.24 22.13 -17.33
N LEU A 35 -20.72 21.34 -16.38
CA LEU A 35 -20.68 21.71 -14.97
C LEU A 35 -19.74 22.87 -14.67
N THR A 36 -18.61 22.96 -15.39
CA THR A 36 -17.56 23.94 -15.10
C THR A 36 -17.62 25.17 -16.00
N GLY A 37 -18.33 25.10 -17.13
CA GLY A 37 -18.31 26.11 -18.18
C GLY A 37 -16.97 26.24 -18.91
N LYS A 38 -16.03 25.31 -18.69
CA LYS A 38 -14.69 25.32 -19.30
C LYS A 38 -14.61 24.28 -20.40
N LYS A 39 -13.98 24.63 -21.52
CA LYS A 39 -13.70 23.68 -22.60
C LYS A 39 -12.57 22.74 -22.21
N PHE A 40 -12.72 21.49 -22.61
CA PHE A 40 -11.73 20.45 -22.43
C PHE A 40 -10.49 20.75 -23.26
N ASP A 41 -9.34 20.57 -22.64
CA ASP A 41 -8.03 20.79 -23.23
C ASP A 41 -7.21 19.51 -23.06
N ILE A 42 -6.96 18.85 -24.19
CA ILE A 42 -6.24 17.58 -24.25
C ILE A 42 -4.76 17.74 -23.88
N ASP A 43 -4.15 18.88 -24.20
CA ASP A 43 -2.75 19.14 -23.90
C ASP A 43 -2.58 19.44 -22.41
N ARG A 44 -3.53 20.15 -21.81
CA ARG A 44 -3.59 20.33 -20.36
C ARG A 44 -3.80 18.99 -19.64
N LEU A 45 -4.63 18.09 -20.17
CA LEU A 45 -4.79 16.75 -19.59
C LEU A 45 -3.46 15.98 -19.62
N LYS A 46 -2.75 15.99 -20.75
CA LYS A 46 -1.43 15.35 -20.87
C LYS A 46 -0.44 15.88 -19.84
N GLU A 47 -0.40 17.19 -19.61
CA GLU A 47 0.46 17.80 -18.59
C GLU A 47 0.15 17.25 -17.18
N ILE A 48 -1.13 17.22 -16.79
CA ILE A 48 -1.59 16.69 -15.49
C ILE A 48 -1.25 15.21 -15.33
N LEU A 49 -1.39 14.42 -16.41
CA LEU A 49 -1.08 13.01 -16.40
C LEU A 49 0.42 12.72 -16.33
N ASN A 50 1.25 13.55 -16.96
CA ASN A 50 2.70 13.47 -16.82
C ASN A 50 3.14 13.71 -15.37
N LEU A 51 2.57 14.71 -14.70
CA LEU A 51 2.79 14.93 -13.26
C LEU A 51 2.30 13.74 -12.41
N SER A 52 1.18 13.12 -12.81
CA SER A 52 0.67 11.91 -12.14
C SER A 52 1.62 10.72 -12.28
N LYS A 53 2.17 10.48 -13.48
CA LYS A 53 3.18 9.44 -13.73
C LYS A 53 4.44 9.68 -12.90
N GLU A 54 4.94 10.92 -12.88
CA GLU A 54 6.10 11.32 -12.08
C GLU A 54 5.87 11.06 -10.58
N ALA A 55 4.74 11.52 -10.03
CA ALA A 55 4.38 11.28 -8.65
C ALA A 55 4.26 9.78 -8.30
N ILE A 56 3.70 8.96 -9.20
CA ILE A 56 3.60 7.50 -9.00
C ILE A 56 4.97 6.83 -9.02
N GLY A 57 5.89 7.30 -9.87
CA GLY A 57 7.29 6.88 -9.87
C GLY A 57 7.96 7.15 -8.53
N LEU A 58 7.84 8.37 -8.02
CA LEU A 58 8.39 8.77 -6.72
C LEU A 58 7.74 8.01 -5.55
N TRP A 59 6.42 7.81 -5.60
CA TRP A 59 5.69 7.01 -4.61
C TRP A 59 6.18 5.56 -4.56
N ASN A 60 6.36 4.93 -5.72
CA ASN A 60 6.92 3.59 -5.82
C ASN A 60 8.37 3.54 -5.31
N LYS A 61 9.19 4.54 -5.64
CA LYS A 61 10.56 4.67 -5.13
C LYS A 61 10.56 4.77 -3.61
N LEU A 62 9.72 5.62 -3.02
CA LEU A 62 9.58 5.79 -1.57
C LEU A 62 9.20 4.47 -0.89
N LEU A 63 8.14 3.79 -1.34
CA LEU A 63 7.72 2.50 -0.77
C LEU A 63 8.79 1.41 -0.93
N SER A 64 9.59 1.44 -2.01
CA SER A 64 10.69 0.50 -2.22
C SER A 64 11.83 0.64 -1.21
N MET A 65 11.94 1.79 -0.53
CA MET A 65 12.98 2.01 0.47
C MET A 65 12.85 1.10 1.69
N GLY A 66 11.67 0.51 1.90
CA GLY A 66 11.48 -0.57 2.87
C GLY A 66 12.44 -1.74 2.69
N LYS A 67 13.00 -1.96 1.49
CA LYS A 67 14.03 -2.98 1.22
C LYS A 67 15.38 -2.70 1.91
N LYS A 68 15.67 -1.43 2.23
CA LYS A 68 16.93 -1.04 2.89
C LYS A 68 16.99 -1.61 4.31
N ARG A 69 18.20 -1.72 4.85
CA ARG A 69 18.48 -2.29 6.19
C ARG A 69 19.41 -1.36 7.00
N PRO A 70 18.89 -0.69 8.05
CA PRO A 70 17.48 -0.61 8.43
C PRO A 70 16.62 0.11 7.37
N SER A 71 15.31 -0.10 7.41
CA SER A 71 14.33 0.71 6.68
C SER A 71 14.35 2.13 7.22
N PRO A 72 14.48 3.16 6.36
CA PRO A 72 14.59 4.55 6.80
C PRO A 72 13.26 5.14 7.30
N PHE A 73 12.14 4.46 7.04
CA PHE A 73 10.80 4.86 7.48
C PHE A 73 9.88 3.65 7.65
N ASP A 74 8.72 3.85 8.28
CA ASP A 74 7.73 2.80 8.42
C ASP A 74 6.76 2.80 7.21
N CYS A 75 6.88 1.77 6.37
CA CYS A 75 6.08 1.58 5.17
C CYS A 75 4.61 1.23 5.44
N TYR A 76 4.17 1.15 6.70
CA TYR A 76 2.78 1.06 7.06
C TYR A 76 2.28 2.34 7.72
N PHE A 77 2.84 2.71 8.87
CA PHE A 77 2.35 3.84 9.67
C PHE A 77 2.66 5.19 9.03
N ASP A 78 3.91 5.43 8.62
CA ASP A 78 4.30 6.70 8.01
C ASP A 78 3.73 6.78 6.57
N ALA A 79 3.87 5.70 5.81
CA ALA A 79 3.34 5.62 4.44
C ALA A 79 1.82 5.87 4.38
N SER A 80 1.04 5.43 5.38
CA SER A 80 -0.40 5.70 5.42
C SER A 80 -0.73 7.19 5.44
N HIS A 81 0.09 8.01 6.12
CA HIS A 81 -0.06 9.46 6.11
C HIS A 81 0.39 10.06 4.77
N TYR A 82 1.46 9.51 4.19
CA TYR A 82 1.98 9.94 2.89
C TYR A 82 1.11 9.54 1.70
N MET A 83 0.00 8.82 1.90
CA MET A 83 -1.00 8.60 0.84
C MET A 83 -1.76 9.88 0.47
N ALA A 84 -1.90 10.83 1.41
CA ALA A 84 -2.78 11.98 1.23
C ALA A 84 -2.48 12.82 -0.02
N PRO A 85 -1.22 13.19 -0.34
CA PRO A 85 -0.91 13.94 -1.57
C PRO A 85 -1.31 13.21 -2.85
N MET A 86 -1.10 11.89 -2.92
CA MET A 86 -1.52 11.05 -4.05
C MET A 86 -3.05 10.91 -4.15
N THR A 87 -3.79 11.12 -3.05
CA THR A 87 -5.26 11.11 -3.04
C THR A 87 -5.86 12.45 -3.47
N VAL A 88 -5.35 13.57 -2.96
CA VAL A 88 -6.02 14.88 -3.12
C VAL A 88 -5.32 15.84 -4.10
N PHE A 89 -4.01 15.66 -4.33
CA PHE A 89 -3.20 16.54 -5.18
C PHE A 89 -2.60 15.80 -6.39
N ARG A 90 -3.12 14.62 -6.75
CA ARG A 90 -2.59 13.87 -7.91
C ARG A 90 -2.61 14.72 -9.17
N GLY A 91 -1.50 14.69 -9.92
CA GLY A 91 -1.36 15.44 -11.16
C GLY A 91 -1.02 16.92 -10.98
N THR A 92 -0.56 17.31 -9.78
CA THR A 92 -0.06 18.66 -9.48
C THR A 92 1.45 18.63 -9.24
N ARG A 93 2.10 19.80 -9.38
CA ARG A 93 3.54 19.95 -9.08
C ARG A 93 3.82 19.77 -7.59
N GLU A 94 2.92 20.24 -6.73
CA GLU A 94 3.01 20.13 -5.27
C GLU A 94 3.07 18.66 -4.81
N CYS A 95 2.32 17.77 -5.47
CA CYS A 95 2.37 16.34 -5.19
C CYS A 95 3.72 15.71 -5.58
N VAL A 96 4.25 16.09 -6.75
CA VAL A 96 5.59 15.67 -7.19
C VAL A 96 6.66 16.17 -6.23
N ASP A 97 6.64 17.47 -5.90
CA ASP A 97 7.63 18.10 -5.04
C ASP A 97 7.63 17.49 -3.63
N PHE A 98 6.45 17.18 -3.10
CA PHE A 98 6.31 16.46 -1.83
C PHE A 98 7.01 15.11 -1.87
N TYR A 99 6.71 14.26 -2.87
CA TYR A 99 7.32 12.94 -2.94
C TYR A 99 8.81 12.98 -3.28
N SER A 100 9.26 13.97 -4.06
CA SER A 100 10.70 14.20 -4.29
C SER A 100 11.42 14.50 -2.99
N GLN A 101 10.91 15.44 -2.19
CA GLN A 101 11.49 15.78 -0.88
C GLN A 101 11.46 14.60 0.09
N ALA A 102 10.34 13.85 0.13
CA ALA A 102 10.21 12.67 0.97
C ALA A 102 11.24 11.59 0.59
N VAL A 103 11.43 11.34 -0.71
CA VAL A 103 12.46 10.42 -1.21
C VAL A 103 13.85 10.88 -0.79
N ASP A 104 14.20 12.15 -1.01
CA ASP A 104 15.52 12.69 -0.66
C ASP A 104 15.79 12.60 0.85
N GLU A 105 14.78 12.88 1.68
CA GLU A 105 14.89 12.74 3.13
C GLU A 105 15.08 11.27 3.54
N MET A 106 14.32 10.34 2.97
CA MET A 106 14.44 8.92 3.28
C MET A 106 15.77 8.32 2.80
N GLU A 107 16.34 8.83 1.70
CA GLU A 107 17.69 8.47 1.27
C GLU A 107 18.74 8.92 2.29
N LYS A 108 18.70 10.17 2.76
CA LYS A 108 19.60 10.67 3.81
C LYS A 108 19.45 9.88 5.11
N ARG A 109 18.22 9.56 5.52
CA ARG A 109 17.96 8.71 6.71
C ARG A 109 18.59 7.33 6.54
N ALA A 110 18.51 6.74 5.34
CA ALA A 110 19.12 5.45 5.07
C ALA A 110 20.66 5.49 5.14
N GLU A 111 21.29 6.55 4.61
CA GLU A 111 22.75 6.76 4.72
C GLU A 111 23.19 6.87 6.19
N GLN A 112 22.39 7.54 7.02
CA GLN A 112 22.61 7.67 8.46
C GLN A 112 22.24 6.40 9.25
N ARG A 113 21.76 5.35 8.58
CA ARG A 113 21.25 4.12 9.20
C ARG A 113 20.15 4.39 10.24
N PHE A 114 19.35 5.44 10.02
CA PHE A 114 18.19 5.72 10.85
C PHE A 114 17.14 4.60 10.73
N SER A 115 16.42 4.34 11.82
CA SER A 115 15.27 3.44 11.84
C SER A 115 14.16 4.07 12.69
N PRO A 116 12.87 3.97 12.28
CA PRO A 116 11.75 4.55 13.02
C PRO A 116 11.67 4.14 14.48
N ALA A 117 11.99 2.88 14.78
CA ALA A 117 11.96 2.34 16.13
C ALA A 117 13.31 2.53 16.88
N GLY A 118 14.26 3.29 16.32
CA GLY A 118 15.64 3.41 16.80
C GLY A 118 16.49 2.14 16.58
N ARG A 119 15.84 0.97 16.48
CA ARG A 119 16.41 -0.34 16.16
C ARG A 119 15.44 -1.13 15.30
N GLU A 120 15.92 -1.73 14.22
CA GLU A 120 15.13 -2.66 13.41
C GLU A 120 15.42 -4.10 13.86
N ARG A 121 14.61 -4.60 14.81
CA ARG A 121 14.67 -6.00 15.27
C ARG A 121 13.81 -6.91 14.41
N PHE A 122 12.63 -6.45 13.98
CA PHE A 122 11.69 -7.23 13.18
C PHE A 122 11.21 -6.43 11.97
N ARG A 123 11.30 -7.03 10.79
CA ARG A 123 10.80 -6.49 9.53
C ARG A 123 9.41 -7.06 9.28
N LEU A 124 8.40 -6.22 9.38
CA LEU A 124 6.99 -6.64 9.33
C LEU A 124 6.35 -6.23 8.00
N PHE A 125 5.48 -7.08 7.50
CA PHE A 125 4.54 -6.74 6.42
C PHE A 125 3.17 -6.49 7.03
N PHE A 126 2.50 -5.38 6.70
CA PHE A 126 1.11 -5.14 7.12
C PHE A 126 0.10 -5.28 5.97
N GLU A 127 -0.87 -6.19 6.14
CA GLU A 127 -2.00 -6.40 5.23
C GLU A 127 -3.28 -5.80 5.82
N GLY A 128 -3.86 -4.80 5.17
CA GLY A 128 -5.09 -4.11 5.61
C GLY A 128 -4.87 -2.66 6.09
N ALA A 129 -5.94 -1.86 6.11
CA ALA A 129 -5.90 -0.44 6.51
C ALA A 129 -5.63 -0.27 8.02
N PRO A 130 -4.92 0.77 8.49
CA PRO A 130 -4.65 0.96 9.91
C PRO A 130 -5.92 1.36 10.69
N PRO A 131 -5.98 1.09 12.01
CA PRO A 131 -7.03 1.60 12.87
C PRO A 131 -6.78 3.09 13.19
N TRP A 132 -7.25 4.00 12.33
CA TRP A 132 -6.91 5.44 12.44
C TRP A 132 -7.15 6.06 13.82
N PRO A 133 -8.26 5.79 14.54
CA PRO A 133 -8.48 6.35 15.87
C PRO A 133 -7.42 5.95 16.90
N ASN A 134 -6.77 4.79 16.71
CA ASN A 134 -5.80 4.20 17.63
C ASN A 134 -4.44 3.97 16.95
N ILE A 135 -4.13 4.69 15.86
CA ILE A 135 -2.96 4.39 15.04
C ILE A 135 -1.65 4.54 15.81
N SER A 136 -1.54 5.55 16.67
CA SER A 136 -0.37 5.81 17.52
C SER A 136 -0.17 4.68 18.53
N GLU A 137 -1.23 4.31 19.24
CA GLU A 137 -1.22 3.21 20.21
C GLU A 137 -0.86 1.88 19.53
N PHE A 138 -1.46 1.60 18.36
CA PHE A 138 -1.19 0.41 17.57
C PHE A 138 0.26 0.37 17.07
N ARG A 139 0.83 1.52 16.66
CA ARG A 139 2.23 1.66 16.27
C ARG A 139 3.19 1.37 17.42
N GLU A 140 2.94 1.93 18.59
CA GLU A 140 3.78 1.76 19.78
C GLU A 140 3.94 0.29 20.18
N MET A 141 2.86 -0.50 20.09
CA MET A 141 2.88 -1.94 20.37
C MET A 141 3.94 -2.72 19.57
N PHE A 142 4.24 -2.29 18.33
CA PHE A 142 5.31 -2.90 17.52
C PHE A 142 6.67 -2.22 17.75
N MET A 143 6.69 -0.88 17.88
CA MET A 143 7.93 -0.11 18.00
C MET A 143 8.71 -0.39 19.28
N GLU A 144 8.03 -0.63 20.41
CA GLU A 144 8.67 -1.03 21.68
C GLU A 144 9.59 -2.25 21.51
N TRP A 145 9.19 -3.17 20.63
CA TRP A 145 9.93 -4.38 20.29
C TRP A 145 10.95 -4.21 19.16
N GLY A 146 11.05 -3.03 18.56
CA GLY A 146 11.86 -2.79 17.36
C GLY A 146 11.23 -3.38 16.09
N GLY A 147 9.90 -3.53 16.06
CA GLY A 147 9.15 -3.90 14.87
C GLY A 147 8.98 -2.70 13.94
N VAL A 148 9.34 -2.87 12.67
CA VAL A 148 9.23 -1.84 11.64
C VAL A 148 8.46 -2.42 10.46
N GLY A 149 7.40 -1.73 10.03
CA GLY A 149 6.70 -2.03 8.79
C GLY A 149 7.62 -1.73 7.60
N VAL A 150 8.05 -2.76 6.87
CA VAL A 150 8.92 -2.60 5.68
C VAL A 150 8.14 -2.75 4.38
N ALA A 151 6.91 -3.24 4.45
CA ALA A 151 5.98 -3.34 3.34
C ALA A 151 4.54 -3.29 3.86
N ALA A 152 3.63 -2.77 3.05
CA ALA A 152 2.22 -2.82 3.35
C ALA A 152 1.35 -2.75 2.08
N THR A 153 0.08 -3.14 2.19
CA THR A 153 -0.89 -3.06 1.09
C THR A 153 -1.80 -1.85 1.16
N TYR A 154 -2.03 -1.26 2.33
CA TYR A 154 -2.84 -0.05 2.43
C TYR A 154 -2.29 1.13 1.61
N PRO A 155 -0.96 1.41 1.63
CA PRO A 155 -0.34 2.41 0.74
C PRO A 155 -0.50 2.12 -0.76
N ARG A 156 -0.84 0.89 -1.14
CA ARG A 156 -1.10 0.50 -2.55
C ARG A 156 -2.53 0.74 -3.00
N VAL A 157 -3.42 1.19 -2.11
CA VAL A 157 -4.80 1.56 -2.47
C VAL A 157 -4.83 2.78 -3.38
N VAL A 158 -3.95 3.77 -3.15
CA VAL A 158 -3.86 4.96 -4.00
C VAL A 158 -3.28 4.64 -5.37
N SER A 159 -2.33 3.70 -5.43
CA SER A 159 -1.87 3.10 -6.66
C SER A 159 -0.98 1.88 -6.38
N ALA A 160 -1.30 0.77 -7.00
CA ALA A 160 -0.53 -0.47 -6.99
C ALA A 160 0.17 -0.75 -8.34
N ILE A 161 -0.01 0.13 -9.33
CA ILE A 161 0.61 0.03 -10.64
C ILE A 161 2.09 0.41 -10.54
N LYS A 162 2.91 -0.29 -11.30
CA LYS A 162 4.33 0.04 -11.44
C LYS A 162 4.53 1.07 -12.55
N PRO A 163 5.58 1.91 -12.45
CA PRO A 163 5.85 2.92 -13.48
C PRO A 163 5.99 2.35 -14.90
N GLU A 164 6.58 1.17 -15.04
CA GLU A 164 6.73 0.48 -16.32
C GLU A 164 5.41 0.01 -16.95
N GLU A 165 4.33 -0.09 -16.17
CA GLU A 165 2.98 -0.43 -16.66
C GLU A 165 2.20 0.81 -17.13
N LEU A 166 2.78 2.02 -17.00
CA LEU A 166 2.19 3.29 -17.45
C LEU A 166 2.81 3.75 -18.78
N ASP A 167 3.10 2.81 -19.68
CA ASP A 167 3.77 3.05 -20.96
C ASP A 167 2.76 3.28 -22.11
N THR A 168 2.07 4.42 -22.06
CA THR A 168 1.20 4.90 -23.14
C THR A 168 1.26 6.42 -23.21
N ASP A 169 1.16 6.94 -24.45
CA ASP A 169 1.02 8.36 -24.75
C ASP A 169 -0.45 8.78 -24.93
N ASP A 170 -1.38 7.82 -24.90
CA ASP A 170 -2.81 8.10 -24.95
C ASP A 170 -3.33 8.49 -23.55
N PRO A 171 -3.79 9.74 -23.36
CA PRO A 171 -4.21 10.23 -22.05
C PRO A 171 -5.46 9.53 -21.50
N PHE A 172 -6.35 9.02 -22.35
CA PHE A 172 -7.56 8.31 -21.90
C PHE A 172 -7.25 6.86 -21.52
N GLU A 173 -6.33 6.22 -22.23
CA GLU A 173 -5.80 4.92 -21.82
C GLU A 173 -5.07 5.03 -20.48
N LEU A 174 -4.20 6.04 -20.33
CA LEU A 174 -3.49 6.28 -19.08
C LEU A 174 -4.44 6.52 -17.90
N LEU A 175 -5.48 7.33 -18.07
CA LEU A 175 -6.53 7.51 -17.05
C LEU A 175 -7.23 6.19 -16.69
N THR A 176 -7.48 5.34 -17.68
CA THR A 176 -8.10 4.03 -17.49
C THR A 176 -7.23 3.11 -16.64
N LEU A 177 -5.93 3.04 -16.93
CA LEU A 177 -4.96 2.28 -16.14
C LEU A 177 -4.88 2.80 -14.71
N LEU A 178 -4.84 4.13 -14.54
CA LEU A 178 -4.81 4.76 -13.22
C LEU A 178 -6.08 4.48 -12.40
N ALA A 179 -7.26 4.57 -13.01
CA ALA A 179 -8.54 4.26 -12.37
C ALA A 179 -8.60 2.81 -11.88
N SER A 180 -7.93 1.90 -12.59
CA SER A 180 -7.90 0.47 -12.30
C SER A 180 -6.74 0.03 -11.40
N SER A 181 -5.85 0.96 -11.03
CA SER A 181 -4.57 0.67 -10.38
C SER A 181 -4.66 0.32 -8.89
N SER A 182 -5.84 0.38 -8.26
CA SER A 182 -5.96 0.14 -6.82
C SER A 182 -5.71 -1.33 -6.46
N TYR A 183 -4.94 -1.57 -5.40
CA TYR A 183 -4.75 -2.92 -4.82
C TYR A 183 -6.08 -3.65 -4.53
N LEU A 184 -7.12 -2.89 -4.14
CA LEU A 184 -8.44 -3.46 -3.83
C LEU A 184 -9.21 -3.93 -5.05
N ASN A 185 -8.76 -3.57 -6.26
CA ASN A 185 -9.38 -4.01 -7.50
C ASN A 185 -8.84 -5.36 -8.00
N TRP A 186 -7.97 -6.02 -7.24
CA TRP A 186 -7.36 -7.31 -7.62
C TRP A 186 -8.07 -8.51 -7.02
N ASN A 187 -8.12 -9.61 -7.79
CA ASN A 187 -8.49 -10.92 -7.28
C ASN A 187 -7.56 -11.41 -6.14
N LEU A 188 -8.02 -12.43 -5.41
CA LEU A 188 -7.28 -13.00 -4.29
C LEU A 188 -5.95 -13.65 -4.71
N SER A 189 -5.89 -14.25 -5.90
CA SER A 189 -4.68 -14.90 -6.43
C SER A 189 -3.53 -13.91 -6.64
N LYS A 190 -3.83 -12.76 -7.26
CA LYS A 190 -2.89 -11.66 -7.51
C LYS A 190 -2.46 -11.02 -6.18
N ARG A 191 -3.41 -10.78 -5.27
CA ARG A 191 -3.10 -10.30 -3.90
C ARG A 191 -2.16 -11.25 -3.15
N LYS A 192 -2.45 -12.56 -3.18
CA LYS A 192 -1.63 -13.62 -2.56
C LYS A 192 -0.20 -13.61 -3.11
N ARG A 193 -0.02 -13.63 -4.44
CA ARG A 193 1.31 -13.59 -5.08
C ARG A 193 2.04 -12.28 -4.78
N TYR A 194 1.34 -11.15 -4.76
CA TYR A 194 1.94 -9.87 -4.40
C TYR A 194 2.51 -9.89 -2.98
N ILE A 195 1.74 -10.37 -1.99
CA ILE A 195 2.18 -10.45 -0.60
C ILE A 195 3.35 -11.41 -0.46
N GLU A 196 3.28 -12.59 -1.08
CA GLU A 196 4.38 -13.57 -1.04
C GLU A 196 5.68 -13.03 -1.66
N ASN A 197 5.60 -12.48 -2.87
CA ASN A 197 6.77 -11.95 -3.57
C ASN A 197 7.40 -10.79 -2.82
N THR A 198 6.58 -9.87 -2.32
CA THR A 198 7.04 -8.73 -1.53
C THR A 198 7.64 -9.19 -0.20
N ALA A 199 7.02 -10.16 0.48
CA ALA A 199 7.54 -10.74 1.72
C ALA A 199 8.95 -11.34 1.54
N LYS A 200 9.15 -12.09 0.45
CA LYS A 200 10.46 -12.65 0.08
C LYS A 200 11.48 -11.56 -0.26
N GLU A 201 11.11 -10.64 -1.14
CA GLU A 201 12.01 -9.58 -1.62
C GLU A 201 12.45 -8.63 -0.50
N TYR A 202 11.53 -8.26 0.39
CA TYR A 202 11.80 -7.35 1.51
C TYR A 202 12.36 -8.08 2.73
N LYS A 203 12.51 -9.41 2.64
CA LYS A 203 13.06 -10.29 3.68
C LYS A 203 12.34 -10.06 5.01
N VAL A 204 11.01 -10.19 4.98
CA VAL A 204 10.14 -9.96 6.14
C VAL A 204 10.25 -11.12 7.12
N ASP A 205 10.18 -10.80 8.41
CA ASP A 205 10.22 -11.77 9.51
C ASP A 205 8.82 -12.29 9.85
N GLY A 206 7.78 -11.50 9.58
CA GLY A 206 6.39 -11.86 9.84
C GLY A 206 5.39 -10.92 9.15
N ILE A 207 4.15 -11.39 9.01
CA ILE A 207 3.05 -10.63 8.37
C ILE A 207 1.92 -10.41 9.36
N VAL A 208 1.50 -9.15 9.51
CA VAL A 208 0.36 -8.74 10.32
C VAL A 208 -0.83 -8.51 9.40
N PHE A 209 -1.85 -9.35 9.53
CA PHE A 209 -3.14 -9.16 8.87
C PHE A 209 -4.05 -8.38 9.82
N HIS A 210 -4.39 -7.16 9.43
CA HIS A 210 -5.40 -6.36 10.09
C HIS A 210 -6.72 -6.47 9.32
N SER A 211 -7.65 -7.20 9.93
CA SER A 211 -9.01 -7.41 9.44
C SER A 211 -9.90 -6.28 9.94
N VAL A 212 -10.39 -5.50 8.97
CA VAL A 212 -11.19 -4.30 9.20
C VAL A 212 -12.65 -4.66 9.03
N ARG A 213 -13.46 -4.45 10.08
CA ARG A 213 -14.89 -4.83 10.08
C ARG A 213 -15.70 -4.13 8.98
N SER A 214 -15.48 -2.84 8.77
CA SER A 214 -16.17 -2.06 7.74
C SER A 214 -15.65 -2.29 6.32
N CYS A 215 -14.35 -2.54 6.14
CA CYS A 215 -13.73 -2.65 4.82
C CYS A 215 -13.71 -4.10 4.30
N ARG A 216 -14.87 -4.57 3.82
CA ARG A 216 -15.02 -5.92 3.24
C ARG A 216 -14.03 -6.21 2.09
N PRO A 217 -13.73 -5.29 1.16
CA PRO A 217 -12.75 -5.55 0.10
C PRO A 217 -11.35 -5.92 0.63
N PHE A 218 -10.92 -5.32 1.76
CA PHE A 218 -9.67 -5.73 2.40
C PHE A 218 -9.82 -7.08 3.07
N SER A 219 -10.83 -7.24 3.94
CA SER A 219 -10.93 -8.35 4.89
C SER A 219 -11.38 -9.67 4.26
N ILE A 220 -12.15 -9.63 3.17
CA ILE A 220 -12.54 -10.83 2.43
C ILE A 220 -11.29 -11.51 1.85
N GLY A 221 -11.13 -12.80 2.14
CA GLY A 221 -10.00 -13.62 1.68
C GLY A 221 -8.71 -13.47 2.49
N GLN A 222 -8.61 -12.54 3.46
CA GLN A 222 -7.40 -12.42 4.29
C GLN A 222 -7.09 -13.71 5.06
N VAL A 223 -8.12 -14.43 5.54
CA VAL A 223 -7.92 -15.71 6.26
C VAL A 223 -7.30 -16.75 5.34
N ASP A 224 -7.75 -16.85 4.09
CA ASP A 224 -7.22 -17.79 3.10
C ASP A 224 -5.78 -17.45 2.74
N ILE A 225 -5.50 -16.18 2.47
CA ILE A 225 -4.15 -15.70 2.19
C ILE A 225 -3.22 -15.93 3.39
N ARG A 226 -3.67 -15.61 4.61
CA ARG A 226 -2.91 -15.87 5.84
C ARG A 226 -2.57 -17.36 5.99
N ASN A 227 -3.56 -18.24 5.81
CA ASN A 227 -3.36 -19.68 5.94
C ASN A 227 -2.35 -20.18 4.90
N TYR A 228 -2.42 -19.67 3.67
CA TYR A 228 -1.44 -19.96 2.62
C TYR A 228 -0.02 -19.50 3.02
N ILE A 229 0.14 -18.24 3.43
CA ILE A 229 1.45 -17.70 3.85
C ILE A 229 2.04 -18.52 5.01
N ALA A 230 1.22 -18.85 6.02
CA ALA A 230 1.69 -19.57 7.18
C ALA A 230 2.10 -21.03 6.88
N ARG A 231 1.35 -21.72 6.01
CA ARG A 231 1.54 -23.16 5.73
C ARG A 231 2.51 -23.41 4.59
N GLU A 232 2.33 -22.72 3.47
CA GLU A 232 3.06 -22.99 2.23
C GLU A 232 4.35 -22.15 2.14
N VAL A 233 4.31 -20.91 2.61
CA VAL A 233 5.50 -20.01 2.57
C VAL A 233 6.31 -20.10 3.87
N GLY A 234 5.69 -20.53 4.97
CA GLY A 234 6.36 -20.74 6.26
C GLY A 234 6.63 -19.47 7.08
N ILE A 235 6.08 -18.32 6.65
CA ILE A 235 6.27 -17.03 7.33
C ILE A 235 5.25 -16.92 8.49
N PRO A 236 5.68 -16.60 9.73
CA PRO A 236 4.77 -16.34 10.83
C PRO A 236 3.78 -15.24 10.52
N THR A 237 2.52 -15.44 10.91
CA THR A 237 1.45 -14.46 10.69
C THR A 237 0.74 -14.11 11.99
N LEU A 238 0.37 -12.84 12.15
CA LEU A 238 -0.56 -12.37 13.17
C LEU A 238 -1.88 -11.98 12.49
N PHE A 239 -3.00 -12.23 13.16
CA PHE A 239 -4.31 -11.76 12.72
C PHE A 239 -4.98 -10.95 13.83
N VAL A 240 -5.29 -9.71 13.51
CA VAL A 240 -5.87 -8.71 14.42
C VAL A 240 -7.16 -8.20 13.80
N ASP A 241 -8.22 -8.08 14.59
CA ASP A 241 -9.50 -7.55 14.14
C ASP A 241 -9.77 -6.22 14.83
N SER A 242 -10.07 -5.18 14.05
CA SER A 242 -10.66 -3.94 14.55
C SER A 242 -11.41 -3.21 13.43
N ASP A 243 -11.46 -1.88 13.47
CA ASP A 243 -12.05 -1.06 12.40
C ASP A 243 -11.12 0.08 12.01
N VAL A 244 -11.30 0.61 10.80
CA VAL A 244 -10.51 1.71 10.24
C VAL A 244 -10.89 3.04 10.88
N ALA A 245 -12.12 3.19 11.35
CA ALA A 245 -12.67 4.46 11.85
C ALA A 245 -13.47 4.32 13.14
N ASP A 246 -14.05 3.14 13.43
CA ASP A 246 -14.87 2.94 14.63
C ASP A 246 -14.04 2.38 15.81
N PRO A 247 -13.72 3.22 16.82
CA PRO A 247 -12.85 2.82 17.93
C PRO A 247 -13.47 1.75 18.83
N ARG A 248 -14.79 1.51 18.75
CA ARG A 248 -15.47 0.47 19.55
C ARG A 248 -14.99 -0.94 19.23
N TYR A 249 -14.40 -1.14 18.05
CA TYR A 249 -13.84 -2.42 17.63
C TYR A 249 -12.36 -2.57 18.01
N PHE A 250 -11.72 -1.57 18.61
CA PHE A 250 -10.31 -1.62 19.01
C PHE A 250 -10.15 -2.04 20.48
N SER A 251 -9.91 -3.33 20.70
CA SER A 251 -9.66 -3.89 22.04
C SER A 251 -8.17 -3.83 22.38
N SER A 252 -7.70 -2.68 22.88
CA SER A 252 -6.27 -2.40 23.11
C SER A 252 -5.52 -3.53 23.83
N ALA A 253 -5.97 -3.93 25.03
CA ALA A 253 -5.28 -4.95 25.82
C ALA A 253 -5.23 -6.32 25.11
N GLN A 254 -6.30 -6.70 24.42
CA GLN A 254 -6.34 -7.96 23.68
C GLN A 254 -5.40 -7.94 22.46
N ILE A 255 -5.38 -6.81 21.74
CA ILE A 255 -4.53 -6.61 20.58
C ILE A 255 -3.07 -6.60 21.00
N LYS A 256 -2.71 -5.86 22.06
CA LYS A 256 -1.36 -5.80 22.62
C LYS A 256 -0.83 -7.18 22.99
N ASN A 257 -1.59 -7.96 23.78
CA ASN A 257 -1.18 -9.30 24.18
C ASN A 257 -0.91 -10.23 22.97
N ARG A 258 -1.71 -10.13 21.91
CA ARG A 258 -1.50 -10.91 20.67
C ARG A 258 -0.26 -10.47 19.91
N ILE A 259 0.01 -9.16 19.86
CA ILE A 259 1.22 -8.61 19.22
C ILE A 259 2.47 -9.06 19.98
N GLU A 260 2.48 -8.93 21.30
CA GLU A 260 3.61 -9.35 22.14
C GLU A 260 3.91 -10.85 21.96
N THR A 261 2.87 -11.70 22.04
CA THR A 261 3.01 -13.15 21.80
C THR A 261 3.59 -13.43 20.42
N PHE A 262 3.13 -12.72 19.39
CA PHE A 262 3.63 -12.89 18.03
C PHE A 262 5.10 -12.50 17.91
N LEU A 263 5.50 -11.36 18.49
CA LEU A 263 6.88 -10.87 18.44
C LEU A 263 7.84 -11.75 19.24
N GLU A 264 7.41 -12.35 20.36
CA GLU A 264 8.17 -13.37 21.08
C GLU A 264 8.46 -14.61 20.20
N VAL A 265 7.47 -15.06 19.42
CA VAL A 265 7.65 -16.17 18.48
C VAL A 265 8.68 -15.82 17.40
N LEU A 266 8.63 -14.60 16.87
CA LEU A 266 9.64 -14.12 15.90
C LEU A 266 11.04 -14.11 16.52
N ASP A 267 11.16 -13.62 17.75
CA ASP A 267 12.44 -13.53 18.46
C ASP A 267 13.05 -14.92 18.66
N ARG A 268 12.27 -15.89 19.13
CA ARG A 268 12.72 -17.28 19.31
C ARG A 268 13.18 -17.92 17.99
N ARG A 269 12.45 -17.69 16.89
CA ARG A 269 12.82 -18.21 15.57
C ARG A 269 14.16 -17.66 15.09
N LYS A 270 14.43 -16.36 15.31
CA LYS A 270 15.72 -15.74 14.96
C LYS A 270 16.88 -16.32 15.77
N HIS A 271 16.68 -16.53 17.07
CA HIS A 271 17.70 -17.15 17.92
C HIS A 271 17.99 -18.59 17.49
N ASN A 272 16.96 -19.41 17.25
CA ASN A 272 17.15 -20.81 16.82
C ASN A 272 17.80 -20.94 15.43
N GLY A 273 17.52 -20.01 14.51
CA GLY A 273 18.17 -19.97 13.20
C GLY A 273 19.63 -19.52 13.24
N SER A 274 20.04 -18.80 14.29
CA SER A 274 21.43 -18.33 14.49
C SER A 274 22.30 -19.35 15.22
N SER A 275 21.70 -20.27 15.99
CA SER A 275 22.41 -21.32 16.73
C SER A 275 22.71 -22.59 15.90
N GLY A 276 22.22 -22.65 14.65
CA GLY A 276 22.37 -23.79 13.75
C GLY A 276 23.18 -23.50 12.48
N ALA A 277 23.87 -22.36 12.42
CA ALA A 277 24.76 -21.94 11.33
C ALA A 277 26.21 -21.89 11.80
#